data_AF-A0A1D6HAE3-F1
#
_entry.id   AF-A0A1D6HAE3-F1
#
_cell.length_a   1.000
_cell.length_b   1.000
_cell.length_c   1.000
_cell.angle_alpha   90.00
_cell.angle_beta   90.00
_cell.angle_gamma   90.00
#
_symmetry.space_group_name_H-M   'P 1'
#
loop_
_entity.id
_entity.type
_entity.pdbx_description
1 polymer ?
#
loop_
_entity_poly.entity_id
_entity_poly.type
_entity_poly.pdbx_seq_one_letter_code
_entity_poly.pdbx_strand_id
1 'polypeptide(L)'
;MAERLAASLLPAASPSPSARRATVAAAAAASFPSPCSARAGLRLRSRPPLFSQKAAGRGCGLRVVRCMAASDAVQLKAAREDIKELLKSTYCHPIMVRLGWHDSGTYDKNIKDWPQRGGANGSLRFDAELSHGANAGLINALKLIQPIKDKYPGITYADLFQLASATAIEEAGGPKIPMKYGRVDVTAAEQCPPEGRLPDAGPRDPAEHLREVFYRMGLDDKEIVALSGAHTLGRARPDRSGWGKLETKYTKDGPGEPGGQSWTVEWLKFDNSYFKEMKLFFLNEIQDMKFLSQLPWKEQKEQDLLVLPTDAALFEDPSFKVYAEKYAEDQEAFFKDYGEAHAKLSDLGAKFDPPEGFSLDDDTCSSPSDEKTEEPTLVAVGAAVATATADDNNGAAPQPEPFIAANYSYGKRELSDAMKQKIRAEYEGFGGSPDKPMQSNYFLNIMILIAGLAFLTSLLGN
;
A
#
# COMPACT_ATOMS: atom_id res chain seq x y z
N MET A 1 -37.48 54.97 -37.00
CA MET A 1 -38.62 54.83 -37.94
C MET A 1 -38.84 53.33 -38.10
N ALA A 2 -39.89 52.81 -37.46
CA ALA A 2 -41.07 52.21 -38.11
C ALA A 2 -40.80 50.74 -38.55
N GLU A 3 -41.30 49.71 -37.85
CA GLU A 3 -42.69 49.18 -37.91
C GLU A 3 -43.01 48.56 -39.29
N ARG A 4 -43.63 47.38 -39.47
CA ARG A 4 -44.34 46.37 -38.63
C ARG A 4 -44.18 44.99 -39.35
N LEU A 5 -44.39 43.82 -38.76
CA LEU A 5 -45.70 43.26 -38.40
C LEU A 5 -45.56 42.06 -37.46
N ALA A 6 -46.47 41.97 -36.49
CA ALA A 6 -46.74 40.76 -35.71
C ALA A 6 -48.19 40.33 -35.97
N ALA A 7 -48.46 39.03 -35.94
CA ALA A 7 -49.80 38.48 -35.81
C ALA A 7 -49.74 37.17 -35.00
N SER A 8 -50.34 37.19 -33.81
CA SER A 8 -50.56 36.03 -32.95
C SER A 8 -51.82 35.28 -33.39
N LEU A 9 -51.92 33.97 -33.08
CA LEU A 9 -53.19 33.30 -32.69
C LEU A 9 -52.94 31.89 -32.11
N LEU A 10 -53.43 31.70 -30.89
CA LEU A 10 -53.65 30.46 -30.13
C LEU A 10 -55.17 30.43 -29.76
N PRO A 11 -55.74 29.42 -29.07
CA PRO A 11 -55.47 27.97 -29.03
C PRO A 11 -56.76 27.11 -29.18
N ALA A 12 -56.61 25.80 -29.40
CA ALA A 12 -57.58 24.71 -29.10
C ALA A 12 -56.93 23.36 -29.49
N ALA A 13 -57.26 22.17 -28.99
CA ALA A 13 -57.95 21.61 -27.83
C ALA A 13 -57.86 20.07 -28.04
N SER A 14 -57.98 19.27 -26.97
CA SER A 14 -57.78 17.81 -26.98
C SER A 14 -58.80 17.02 -27.83
N PRO A 15 -58.56 15.73 -28.16
CA PRO A 15 -58.94 14.69 -27.18
C PRO A 15 -58.01 13.46 -27.09
N SER A 16 -58.02 12.83 -25.91
CA SER A 16 -57.52 11.47 -25.68
C SER A 16 -58.58 10.41 -26.06
N PRO A 17 -58.18 9.12 -26.16
CA PRO A 17 -58.97 8.11 -25.43
C PRO A 17 -58.16 7.00 -24.72
N SER A 18 -58.73 6.59 -23.59
CA SER A 18 -58.59 5.31 -22.83
C SER A 18 -57.69 4.21 -23.43
N ALA A 19 -56.65 3.76 -22.72
CA ALA A 19 -56.71 2.82 -21.59
C ALA A 19 -57.13 1.36 -21.93
N ARG A 20 -56.20 0.42 -21.72
CA ARG A 20 -56.51 -0.98 -21.42
C ARG A 20 -55.86 -1.38 -20.09
N ARG A 21 -56.54 -2.30 -19.40
CA ARG A 21 -56.44 -2.59 -17.96
C ARG A 21 -55.91 -4.02 -17.79
N ALA A 22 -54.90 -4.21 -16.93
CA ALA A 22 -54.38 -5.54 -16.59
C ALA A 22 -54.42 -5.77 -15.07
N THR A 23 -55.14 -6.82 -14.66
CA THR A 23 -55.53 -7.15 -13.27
C THR A 23 -55.84 -8.66 -13.21
N VAL A 24 -55.52 -9.45 -12.18
CA VAL A 24 -55.04 -9.18 -10.80
C VAL A 24 -53.95 -10.21 -10.42
N ALA A 25 -52.91 -9.80 -9.69
CA ALA A 25 -52.10 -10.75 -8.90
C ALA A 25 -51.39 -10.05 -7.71
N ALA A 26 -52.13 -9.82 -6.62
CA ALA A 26 -51.53 -9.51 -5.32
C ALA A 26 -51.13 -10.82 -4.63
N ALA A 27 -49.84 -11.00 -4.33
CA ALA A 27 -49.37 -12.04 -3.42
C ALA A 27 -49.20 -11.41 -2.03
N ALA A 28 -49.85 -12.00 -1.02
CA ALA A 28 -50.03 -11.38 0.28
C ALA A 28 -48.76 -11.40 1.15
N ALA A 29 -48.66 -10.41 2.04
CA ALA A 29 -47.78 -10.48 3.19
C ALA A 29 -48.19 -11.65 4.10
N ALA A 30 -47.20 -12.42 4.56
CA ALA A 30 -47.36 -13.41 5.62
C ALA A 30 -46.39 -13.04 6.75
N SER A 31 -46.93 -12.50 7.84
CA SER A 31 -46.25 -12.32 9.11
C SER A 31 -46.91 -13.20 10.18
N PHE A 32 -46.13 -13.53 11.21
CA PHE A 32 -46.55 -14.19 12.46
C PHE A 32 -46.83 -15.71 12.39
N PRO A 33 -46.76 -16.45 13.53
CA PRO A 33 -46.24 -16.07 14.86
C PRO A 33 -45.18 -17.03 15.45
N SER A 34 -44.42 -16.54 16.43
CA SER A 34 -43.83 -17.41 17.47
C SER A 34 -44.89 -17.81 18.52
N PRO A 35 -44.77 -18.98 19.15
CA PRO A 35 -45.31 -19.15 20.50
C PRO A 35 -44.26 -19.68 21.50
N CYS A 36 -44.03 -18.92 22.58
CA CYS A 36 -43.38 -19.42 23.79
C CYS A 36 -44.45 -19.87 24.79
N SER A 37 -44.42 -21.14 25.23
CA SER A 37 -44.75 -21.64 26.59
C SER A 37 -44.88 -23.17 26.54
N ALA A 38 -44.13 -24.01 27.26
CA ALA A 38 -43.81 -24.10 28.70
C ALA A 38 -44.75 -25.04 29.50
N ARG A 39 -44.16 -25.75 30.48
CA ARG A 39 -44.71 -26.79 31.39
C ARG A 39 -44.83 -28.21 30.80
N ALA A 40 -44.58 -29.28 31.56
CA ALA A 40 -43.91 -29.41 32.87
C ALA A 40 -43.53 -30.88 33.19
N GLY A 41 -42.59 -31.08 34.13
CA GLY A 41 -42.34 -32.36 34.81
C GLY A 41 -41.22 -33.22 34.17
N LEU A 42 -40.42 -34.01 34.90
CA LEU A 42 -40.34 -34.24 36.35
C LEU A 42 -38.89 -34.12 36.86
N ARG A 43 -38.73 -33.94 38.17
CA ARG A 43 -37.44 -34.01 38.87
C ARG A 43 -37.00 -35.47 39.03
N LEU A 44 -35.70 -35.75 39.01
CA LEU A 44 -35.09 -36.66 39.97
C LEU A 44 -33.64 -36.24 40.30
N ARG A 45 -33.21 -36.46 41.55
CA ARG A 45 -31.88 -36.10 42.07
C ARG A 45 -30.97 -37.34 42.11
N SER A 46 -29.70 -37.19 41.76
CA SER A 46 -28.60 -37.98 42.36
C SER A 46 -27.21 -37.38 42.10
N ARG A 47 -26.59 -36.84 43.17
CA ARG A 47 -25.13 -36.95 43.46
C ARG A 47 -24.91 -38.30 44.20
N PRO A 48 -23.68 -38.79 44.52
CA PRO A 48 -22.31 -38.25 44.36
C PRO A 48 -21.42 -39.30 43.59
N PRO A 49 -20.07 -39.44 43.74
CA PRO A 49 -19.09 -38.67 44.51
C PRO A 49 -17.80 -38.22 43.80
N LEU A 50 -17.02 -37.43 44.53
CA LEU A 50 -15.63 -37.08 44.23
C LEU A 50 -14.74 -38.32 44.19
N PHE A 51 -13.80 -38.34 43.24
CA PHE A 51 -12.55 -39.11 43.37
C PHE A 51 -11.37 -38.21 43.04
N SER A 52 -10.38 -38.22 43.94
CA SER A 52 -9.10 -37.54 43.75
C SER A 52 -8.19 -38.45 42.91
N GLN A 53 -7.63 -37.91 41.83
CA GLN A 53 -6.45 -38.51 41.18
C GLN A 53 -5.39 -37.44 40.94
N LYS A 54 -4.23 -37.65 41.56
CA LYS A 54 -2.98 -37.00 41.16
C LYS A 54 -2.55 -37.59 39.83
N ALA A 55 -2.21 -36.75 38.86
CA ALA A 55 -1.44 -37.14 37.68
C ALA A 55 -0.26 -36.17 37.53
N ALA A 56 0.96 -36.67 37.78
CA ALA A 56 2.17 -35.96 37.41
C ALA A 56 2.48 -36.28 35.94
N GLY A 57 2.75 -35.26 35.12
CA GLY A 57 2.94 -35.47 33.68
C GLY A 57 3.52 -34.26 32.96
N ARG A 58 4.85 -34.19 32.91
CA ARG A 58 5.69 -33.47 31.92
C ARG A 58 5.13 -32.14 31.39
N GLY A 59 5.57 -31.04 31.98
CA GLY A 59 5.51 -29.73 31.34
C GLY A 59 6.38 -29.69 30.09
N CYS A 60 5.79 -29.94 28.92
CA CYS A 60 6.34 -29.48 27.66
C CYS A 60 6.10 -27.97 27.60
N GLY A 61 7.16 -27.18 27.73
CA GLY A 61 7.07 -25.73 27.66
C GLY A 61 6.76 -25.25 26.25
N LEU A 62 5.49 -25.24 25.86
CA LEU A 62 5.05 -24.33 24.81
C LEU A 62 5.38 -22.92 25.29
N ARG A 63 6.39 -22.29 24.69
CA ARG A 63 6.50 -20.83 24.70
C ARG A 63 5.26 -20.28 23.99
N VAL A 64 4.23 -19.98 24.76
CA VAL A 64 3.21 -19.03 24.35
C VAL A 64 3.94 -17.71 24.17
N VAL A 65 4.28 -17.38 22.93
CA VAL A 65 4.77 -16.05 22.59
C VAL A 65 3.65 -15.09 22.97
N ARG A 66 3.95 -14.18 23.89
CA ARG A 66 2.96 -13.26 24.46
C ARG A 66 2.73 -12.14 23.44
N CYS A 67 1.90 -12.40 22.45
CA CYS A 67 1.57 -11.49 21.32
C CYS A 67 0.77 -10.24 21.72
N MET A 68 1.09 -9.64 22.86
CA MET A 68 0.55 -8.35 23.33
C MET A 68 1.65 -7.43 23.89
N ALA A 69 2.92 -7.82 23.78
CA ALA A 69 4.05 -6.96 24.13
C ALA A 69 4.36 -6.03 22.95
N ALA A 70 4.66 -4.76 23.27
CA ALA A 70 5.22 -3.82 22.32
C ALA A 70 6.64 -4.18 21.89
N SER A 71 7.12 -3.47 20.87
CA SER A 71 8.43 -3.69 20.27
C SER A 71 9.60 -3.37 21.21
N ASP A 72 10.65 -4.18 21.13
CA ASP A 72 11.94 -3.92 21.76
C ASP A 72 12.73 -2.85 21.00
N ALA A 73 13.16 -1.79 21.70
CA ALA A 73 13.83 -0.64 21.10
C ALA A 73 15.19 -0.97 20.47
N VAL A 74 15.95 -1.92 21.04
CA VAL A 74 17.27 -2.33 20.52
C VAL A 74 17.08 -3.09 19.20
N GLN A 75 16.10 -4.01 19.14
CA GLN A 75 15.74 -4.71 17.92
C GLN A 75 15.16 -3.78 16.85
N LEU A 76 14.39 -2.75 17.21
CA LEU A 76 13.94 -1.73 16.24
C LEU A 76 15.11 -0.92 15.65
N LYS A 77 16.09 -0.52 16.46
CA LYS A 77 17.32 0.15 15.94
C LYS A 77 18.07 -0.76 14.97
N ALA A 78 18.21 -2.04 15.27
CA ALA A 78 18.86 -3.01 14.38
C ALA A 78 18.04 -3.28 13.10
N ALA A 79 16.72 -3.41 13.22
CA ALA A 79 15.81 -3.59 12.09
C ALA A 79 15.81 -2.39 11.14
N ARG A 80 15.99 -1.16 11.65
CA ARG A 80 16.15 0.06 10.83
C ARG A 80 17.33 -0.08 9.86
N GLU A 81 18.47 -0.58 10.32
CA GLU A 81 19.66 -0.73 9.46
C GLU A 81 19.50 -1.86 8.43
N ASP A 82 18.90 -2.99 8.81
CA ASP A 82 18.50 -4.06 7.88
C ASP A 82 17.53 -3.54 6.80
N ILE A 83 16.59 -2.66 7.16
CA ILE A 83 15.67 -2.02 6.22
C ILE A 83 16.43 -1.13 5.23
N LYS A 84 17.42 -0.36 5.68
CA LYS A 84 18.26 0.45 4.77
C LYS A 84 19.02 -0.42 3.77
N GLU A 85 19.53 -1.59 4.19
CA GLU A 85 20.18 -2.54 3.28
C GLU A 85 19.18 -3.13 2.27
N LEU A 86 17.97 -3.51 2.73
CA LEU A 86 16.87 -3.96 1.86
C LEU A 86 16.48 -2.90 0.82
N LEU A 87 16.38 -1.63 1.24
CA LEU A 87 16.03 -0.51 0.38
C LEU A 87 17.11 -0.25 -0.69
N LYS A 88 18.39 -0.29 -0.31
CA LYS A 88 19.54 -0.12 -1.22
C LYS A 88 19.68 -1.26 -2.23
N SER A 89 19.35 -2.49 -1.84
CA SER A 89 19.48 -3.67 -2.70
C SER A 89 18.27 -3.90 -3.62
N THR A 90 17.07 -3.54 -3.20
CA THR A 90 15.81 -3.85 -3.93
C THR A 90 15.07 -2.63 -4.49
N TYR A 91 15.44 -1.42 -4.08
CA TYR A 91 14.79 -0.15 -4.46
C TYR A 91 13.30 -0.09 -4.05
N CYS A 92 12.89 -0.86 -3.05
CA CYS A 92 11.48 -1.03 -2.67
C CYS A 92 10.87 0.15 -1.87
N HIS A 93 11.52 1.33 -1.82
CA HIS A 93 11.05 2.51 -1.06
C HIS A 93 9.55 2.78 -1.23
N PRO A 94 8.98 2.86 -2.46
CA PRO A 94 7.58 3.27 -2.62
C PRO A 94 6.58 2.25 -2.07
N ILE A 95 6.89 0.95 -2.12
CA ILE A 95 5.97 -0.09 -1.62
C ILE A 95 6.00 -0.18 -0.09
N MET A 96 7.10 0.22 0.56
CA MET A 96 7.17 0.32 2.03
C MET A 96 6.38 1.52 2.54
N VAL A 97 6.46 2.67 1.86
CA VAL A 97 5.61 3.85 2.15
C VAL A 97 4.14 3.50 1.99
N ARG A 98 3.77 2.84 0.87
CA ARG A 98 2.39 2.37 0.65
C ARG A 98 1.96 1.35 1.72
N LEU A 99 2.82 0.43 2.16
CA LEU A 99 2.47 -0.53 3.21
C LEU A 99 2.10 0.18 4.53
N GLY A 100 2.91 1.16 4.96
CA GLY A 100 2.63 1.96 6.15
C GLY A 100 1.34 2.79 6.03
N TRP A 101 1.12 3.46 4.89
CA TRP A 101 -0.13 4.18 4.60
C TRP A 101 -1.35 3.26 4.65
N HIS A 102 -1.29 2.05 4.07
CA HIS A 102 -2.46 1.16 3.98
C HIS A 102 -2.86 0.53 5.33
N ASP A 103 -1.92 0.25 6.24
CA ASP A 103 -2.26 -0.23 7.60
C ASP A 103 -2.94 0.90 8.41
N SER A 104 -2.38 2.12 8.38
CA SER A 104 -2.97 3.31 9.01
C SER A 104 -4.28 3.79 8.39
N GLY A 105 -4.42 3.71 7.07
CA GLY A 105 -5.49 4.31 6.28
C GLY A 105 -6.88 3.72 6.54
N THR A 106 -6.94 2.58 7.23
CA THR A 106 -8.18 1.95 7.67
C THR A 106 -8.79 2.57 8.93
N TYR A 107 -8.15 3.60 9.51
CA TYR A 107 -8.64 4.24 10.72
C TYR A 107 -10.01 4.93 10.54
N ASP A 108 -10.84 4.86 11.58
CA ASP A 108 -12.09 5.61 11.74
C ASP A 108 -12.16 6.24 13.14
N LYS A 109 -12.08 7.57 13.20
CA LYS A 109 -12.11 8.36 14.43
C LYS A 109 -13.41 8.25 15.22
N ASN A 110 -14.49 7.79 14.59
CA ASN A 110 -15.80 7.64 15.22
C ASN A 110 -15.90 6.34 16.03
N ILE A 111 -15.02 5.37 15.77
CA ILE A 111 -14.94 4.10 16.51
C ILE A 111 -13.90 4.24 17.62
N LYS A 112 -14.32 4.01 18.87
CA LYS A 112 -13.46 4.20 20.05
C LYS A 112 -12.56 2.99 20.32
N ASP A 113 -13.14 1.80 20.19
CA ASP A 113 -12.52 0.55 20.66
C ASP A 113 -11.39 0.07 19.74
N TRP A 114 -10.32 -0.42 20.36
CA TRP A 114 -9.22 -1.08 19.67
C TRP A 114 -9.45 -2.60 19.67
N PRO A 115 -9.29 -3.30 18.53
CA PRO A 115 -8.78 -2.81 17.24
C PRO A 115 -9.85 -2.40 16.21
N GLN A 116 -11.15 -2.42 16.55
CA GLN A 116 -12.26 -2.23 15.60
C GLN A 116 -12.20 -0.91 14.82
N ARG A 117 -11.57 0.11 15.42
CA ARG A 117 -11.28 1.40 14.80
C ARG A 117 -10.28 1.36 13.63
N GLY A 118 -9.61 0.24 13.38
CA GLY A 118 -8.56 0.13 12.34
C GLY A 118 -7.31 0.93 12.70
N GLY A 119 -6.52 1.29 11.69
CA GLY A 119 -5.28 2.04 11.83
C GLY A 119 -4.06 1.18 12.14
N ALA A 120 -2.91 1.80 12.46
CA ALA A 120 -1.61 1.15 12.58
C ALA A 120 -1.54 0.10 13.70
N ASN A 121 -1.90 -1.14 13.37
CA ASN A 121 -2.03 -2.26 14.30
C ASN A 121 -1.55 -3.60 13.68
N GLY A 122 -0.99 -3.55 12.46
CA GLY A 122 -0.41 -4.68 11.78
C GLY A 122 -1.43 -5.69 11.24
N SER A 123 -2.73 -5.36 11.19
CA SER A 123 -3.76 -6.26 10.65
C SER A 123 -3.56 -6.56 9.17
N LEU A 124 -2.95 -5.62 8.43
CA LEU A 124 -2.61 -5.75 7.01
C LEU A 124 -1.65 -6.91 6.69
N ARG A 125 -1.11 -7.63 7.68
CA ARG A 125 -0.36 -8.87 7.44
C ARG A 125 -1.24 -10.09 7.15
N PHE A 126 -2.54 -10.03 7.47
CA PHE A 126 -3.46 -11.15 7.30
C PHE A 126 -4.09 -11.17 5.90
N ASP A 127 -4.26 -12.37 5.35
CA ASP A 127 -4.85 -12.60 4.01
C ASP A 127 -6.25 -11.97 3.85
N ALA A 128 -7.03 -11.96 4.93
CA ALA A 128 -8.36 -11.33 4.98
C ALA A 128 -8.35 -9.84 4.59
N GLU A 129 -7.27 -9.11 4.88
CA GLU A 129 -7.12 -7.69 4.56
C GLU A 129 -6.22 -7.46 3.33
N LEU A 130 -5.20 -8.31 3.12
CA LEU A 130 -4.36 -8.27 1.92
C LEU A 130 -5.12 -8.53 0.62
N SER A 131 -6.24 -9.28 0.70
CA SER A 131 -7.10 -9.59 -0.44
C SER A 131 -8.07 -8.47 -0.82
N HIS A 132 -8.18 -7.40 -0.01
CA HIS A 132 -8.92 -6.20 -0.40
C HIS A 132 -8.32 -5.58 -1.68
N GLY A 133 -9.16 -5.09 -2.60
CA GLY A 133 -8.74 -4.57 -3.90
C GLY A 133 -7.73 -3.41 -3.78
N ALA A 134 -7.95 -2.50 -2.83
CA ALA A 134 -7.01 -1.41 -2.54
C ALA A 134 -5.63 -1.89 -2.08
N ASN A 135 -5.51 -3.11 -1.54
CA ASN A 135 -4.25 -3.70 -1.03
C ASN A 135 -3.50 -4.56 -2.05
N ALA A 136 -3.99 -4.62 -3.30
CA ALA A 136 -3.38 -5.38 -4.39
C ALA A 136 -1.86 -5.14 -4.50
N GLY A 137 -1.10 -6.25 -4.47
CA GLY A 137 0.36 -6.27 -4.52
C GLY A 137 1.11 -6.06 -3.20
N LEU A 138 0.46 -5.65 -2.10
CA LEU A 138 1.15 -5.40 -0.82
C LEU A 138 1.70 -6.67 -0.14
N ILE A 139 1.19 -7.85 -0.51
CA ILE A 139 1.81 -9.14 -0.18
C ILE A 139 3.29 -9.23 -0.57
N ASN A 140 3.73 -8.48 -1.59
CA ASN A 140 5.14 -8.43 -1.96
C ASN A 140 5.98 -7.57 -1.02
N ALA A 141 5.42 -6.50 -0.45
CA ALA A 141 6.07 -5.73 0.62
C ALA A 141 6.22 -6.59 1.88
N LEU A 142 5.16 -7.31 2.28
CA LEU A 142 5.20 -8.24 3.41
C LEU A 142 6.27 -9.33 3.25
N LYS A 143 6.38 -9.93 2.06
CA LYS A 143 7.44 -10.91 1.76
C LYS A 143 8.85 -10.35 1.89
N LEU A 144 9.07 -9.08 1.52
CA LEU A 144 10.38 -8.43 1.60
C LEU A 144 10.81 -8.15 3.05
N ILE A 145 9.88 -7.79 3.93
CA ILE A 145 10.16 -7.52 5.35
C ILE A 145 10.06 -8.76 6.26
N GLN A 146 9.47 -9.87 5.79
CA GLN A 146 9.35 -11.10 6.60
C GLN A 146 10.70 -11.61 7.14
N PRO A 147 11.82 -11.65 6.38
CA PRO A 147 13.12 -12.07 6.92
C PRO A 147 13.60 -11.17 8.07
N ILE A 148 13.32 -9.86 7.99
CA ILE A 148 13.65 -8.89 9.05
C ILE A 148 12.77 -9.18 10.28
N LYS A 149 11.46 -9.40 10.08
CA LYS A 149 10.53 -9.77 11.15
C LYS A 149 10.91 -11.08 11.87
N ASP A 150 11.44 -12.05 11.13
CA ASP A 150 11.87 -13.35 11.66
C ASP A 150 13.19 -13.24 12.44
N LYS A 151 14.12 -12.39 11.97
CA LYS A 151 15.38 -12.05 12.66
C LYS A 151 15.14 -11.31 13.98
N TYR A 152 14.08 -10.49 14.05
CA TYR A 152 13.71 -9.67 15.20
C TYR A 152 12.36 -10.10 15.81
N PRO A 153 12.30 -11.19 16.58
CA PRO A 153 11.04 -11.68 17.16
C PRO A 153 10.40 -10.70 18.15
N GLY A 154 11.19 -9.76 18.70
CA GLY A 154 10.73 -8.75 19.65
C GLY A 154 10.18 -7.46 19.04
N ILE A 155 10.07 -7.32 17.72
CA ILE A 155 9.34 -6.19 17.08
C ILE A 155 7.96 -6.63 16.60
N THR A 156 6.97 -5.76 16.69
CA THR A 156 5.61 -5.99 16.14
C THR A 156 5.58 -5.74 14.63
N TYR A 157 4.61 -6.32 13.92
CA TYR A 157 4.37 -5.98 12.51
C TYR A 157 3.92 -4.52 12.37
N ALA A 158 3.08 -4.04 13.29
CA ALA A 158 2.61 -2.65 13.34
C ALA A 158 3.78 -1.64 13.37
N ASP A 159 4.77 -1.82 14.25
CA ASP A 159 5.96 -0.95 14.25
C ASP A 159 6.87 -1.21 13.04
N LEU A 160 7.03 -2.45 12.58
CA LEU A 160 7.87 -2.77 11.43
C LEU A 160 7.36 -2.11 10.14
N PHE A 161 6.04 -2.06 9.91
CA PHE A 161 5.45 -1.40 8.75
C PHE A 161 5.73 0.11 8.76
N GLN A 162 5.53 0.76 9.90
CA GLN A 162 5.73 2.20 10.04
C GLN A 162 7.23 2.58 10.06
N LEU A 163 8.10 1.72 10.63
CA LEU A 163 9.56 1.85 10.55
C LEU A 163 10.03 1.75 9.09
N ALA A 164 9.52 0.77 8.33
CA ALA A 164 9.87 0.60 6.92
C ALA A 164 9.38 1.78 6.07
N SER A 165 8.17 2.29 6.32
CA SER A 165 7.63 3.49 5.68
C SER A 165 8.52 4.71 5.93
N ALA A 166 8.79 5.05 7.21
CA ALA A 166 9.57 6.23 7.54
C ALA A 166 11.03 6.15 7.06
N THR A 167 11.67 4.98 7.21
CA THR A 167 13.04 4.77 6.71
C THR A 167 13.11 4.88 5.18
N ALA A 168 12.06 4.45 4.46
CA ALA A 168 11.98 4.60 3.02
C ALA A 168 11.83 6.06 2.55
N ILE A 169 11.19 6.93 3.34
CA ILE A 169 11.15 8.38 3.07
C ILE A 169 12.54 9.00 3.28
N GLU A 170 13.19 8.70 4.40
CA GLU A 170 14.49 9.26 4.76
C GLU A 170 15.61 8.84 3.78
N GLU A 171 15.71 7.54 3.44
CA GLU A 171 16.71 7.06 2.47
C GLU A 171 16.42 7.51 1.02
N ALA A 172 15.18 7.92 0.70
CA ALA A 172 14.83 8.55 -0.57
C ALA A 172 15.12 10.06 -0.62
N GLY A 173 15.70 10.64 0.44
CA GLY A 173 16.05 12.06 0.53
C GLY A 173 14.96 12.97 1.11
N GLY A 174 13.89 12.38 1.68
CA GLY A 174 12.78 13.11 2.28
C GLY A 174 13.09 13.65 3.69
N PRO A 175 12.08 14.27 4.35
CA PRO A 175 12.23 14.78 5.70
C PRO A 175 12.46 13.65 6.72
N LYS A 176 13.23 13.94 7.77
CA LYS A 176 13.25 13.10 8.97
C LYS A 176 11.89 13.15 9.65
N ILE A 177 11.25 12.00 9.85
CA ILE A 177 9.89 11.94 10.40
C ILE A 177 9.98 11.78 11.93
N PRO A 178 9.24 12.58 12.74
CA PRO A 178 9.25 12.49 14.21
C PRO A 178 8.46 11.26 14.69
N MET A 179 8.99 10.07 14.39
CA MET A 179 8.38 8.78 14.65
C MET A 179 8.48 8.36 16.12
N LYS A 180 7.39 7.81 16.65
CA LYS A 180 7.37 6.97 17.85
C LYS A 180 6.96 5.53 17.54
N TYR A 181 7.25 4.64 18.48
CA TYR A 181 7.08 3.18 18.39
C TYR A 181 6.49 2.62 19.68
N GLY A 182 6.30 1.29 19.71
CA GLY A 182 5.61 0.56 20.76
C GLY A 182 4.20 0.14 20.38
N ARG A 183 3.86 0.11 19.08
CA ARG A 183 2.54 -0.30 18.58
C ARG A 183 2.31 -1.78 18.87
N VAL A 184 1.14 -2.11 19.40
CA VAL A 184 0.71 -3.47 19.69
C VAL A 184 0.03 -4.07 18.46
N ASP A 185 0.48 -5.25 18.04
CA ASP A 185 -0.16 -6.03 16.98
C ASP A 185 -1.58 -6.50 17.39
N VAL A 186 -2.52 -6.52 16.44
CA VAL A 186 -3.68 -7.42 16.53
C VAL A 186 -3.24 -8.88 16.55
N THR A 187 -4.07 -9.80 17.06
CA THR A 187 -3.70 -11.21 17.26
C THR A 187 -4.31 -12.18 16.26
N ALA A 188 -5.43 -11.84 15.60
CA ALA A 188 -6.17 -12.73 14.72
C ALA A 188 -6.83 -11.99 13.54
N ALA A 189 -7.15 -12.70 12.46
CA ALA A 189 -7.66 -12.11 11.22
C ALA A 189 -9.09 -11.56 11.35
N GLU A 190 -9.87 -12.03 12.31
CA GLU A 190 -11.20 -11.52 12.66
C GLU A 190 -11.15 -10.10 13.26
N GLN A 191 -9.94 -9.59 13.53
CA GLN A 191 -9.69 -8.23 14.00
C GLN A 191 -9.35 -7.25 12.88
N CYS A 192 -9.24 -7.72 11.63
CA CYS A 192 -9.07 -6.85 10.46
C CYS A 192 -10.29 -5.93 10.28
N PRO A 193 -10.08 -4.68 9.84
CA PRO A 193 -11.16 -3.78 9.43
C PRO A 193 -11.86 -4.31 8.17
N PRO A 194 -13.13 -3.94 7.93
CA PRO A 194 -13.80 -4.26 6.67
C PRO A 194 -13.18 -3.50 5.49
N GLU A 195 -13.32 -4.06 4.29
CA GLU A 195 -12.99 -3.41 3.03
C GLU A 195 -13.77 -2.08 2.83
N GLY A 196 -13.26 -1.21 1.97
CA GLY A 196 -13.91 0.05 1.59
C GLY A 196 -13.52 1.27 2.45
N ARG A 197 -12.61 1.12 3.41
CA ARG A 197 -12.07 2.26 4.18
C ARG A 197 -10.95 3.03 3.45
N LEU A 198 -10.23 2.39 2.53
CA LEU A 198 -9.15 3.00 1.75
C LEU A 198 -9.71 3.74 0.52
N PRO A 199 -9.04 4.80 0.03
CA PRO A 199 -9.56 5.60 -1.08
C PRO A 199 -9.47 4.88 -2.43
N ASP A 200 -10.53 4.97 -3.23
CA ASP A 200 -10.48 4.82 -4.68
C ASP A 200 -9.73 6.00 -5.33
N ALA A 201 -9.11 5.76 -6.49
CA ALA A 201 -8.36 6.73 -7.29
C ALA A 201 -9.19 7.44 -8.37
N GLY A 202 -10.29 6.83 -8.82
CA GLY A 202 -11.22 7.38 -9.81
C GLY A 202 -12.68 7.36 -9.37
N PRO A 203 -13.02 7.89 -8.18
CA PRO A 203 -14.41 8.10 -7.77
C PRO A 203 -15.09 9.14 -8.67
N ARG A 204 -16.42 9.26 -8.55
CA ARG A 204 -17.21 10.24 -9.32
C ARG A 204 -16.91 11.69 -8.95
N ASP A 205 -16.61 11.95 -7.68
CA ASP A 205 -16.22 13.26 -7.14
C ASP A 205 -14.93 13.04 -6.33
N PRO A 206 -13.73 13.26 -6.93
CA PRO A 206 -12.49 12.93 -6.26
C PRO A 206 -12.15 13.85 -5.08
N ALA A 207 -12.55 15.12 -5.13
CA ALA A 207 -12.29 16.05 -4.04
C ALA A 207 -13.13 15.71 -2.80
N GLU A 208 -14.43 15.45 -2.98
CA GLU A 208 -15.30 15.08 -1.86
C GLU A 208 -14.96 13.69 -1.32
N HIS A 209 -14.67 12.71 -2.17
CA HIS A 209 -14.25 11.37 -1.73
C HIS A 209 -12.93 11.40 -0.92
N LEU A 210 -11.96 12.23 -1.29
CA LEU A 210 -10.76 12.44 -0.47
C LEU A 210 -11.13 13.01 0.91
N ARG A 211 -12.04 13.99 0.99
CA ARG A 211 -12.55 14.50 2.27
C ARG A 211 -13.27 13.42 3.07
N GLU A 212 -14.21 12.68 2.49
CA GLU A 212 -14.93 11.59 3.17
C GLU A 212 -13.95 10.59 3.81
N VAL A 213 -12.93 10.16 3.07
CA VAL A 213 -11.94 9.16 3.52
C VAL A 213 -11.00 9.73 4.59
N PHE A 214 -10.40 10.90 4.37
CA PHE A 214 -9.39 11.47 5.28
C PHE A 214 -10.02 12.17 6.49
N TYR A 215 -11.18 12.81 6.35
CA TYR A 215 -11.90 13.39 7.50
C TYR A 215 -12.39 12.28 8.44
N ARG A 216 -12.74 11.09 7.94
CA ARG A 216 -13.01 9.90 8.79
C ARG A 216 -11.77 9.49 9.59
N MET A 217 -10.57 9.61 9.02
CA MET A 217 -9.30 9.41 9.73
C MET A 217 -8.96 10.54 10.74
N GLY A 218 -9.60 11.71 10.62
CA GLY A 218 -9.27 12.89 11.43
C GLY A 218 -8.11 13.71 10.88
N LEU A 219 -7.87 13.60 9.58
CA LEU A 219 -6.92 14.40 8.82
C LEU A 219 -7.65 15.59 8.16
N ASP A 220 -6.97 16.72 7.99
CA ASP A 220 -7.52 17.95 7.38
C ASP A 220 -7.06 18.16 5.92
N ASP A 221 -7.55 19.21 5.25
CA ASP A 221 -7.19 19.54 3.86
C ASP A 221 -5.68 19.75 3.66
N LYS A 222 -4.94 20.30 4.64
CA LYS A 222 -3.48 20.48 4.55
C LYS A 222 -2.79 19.11 4.54
N GLU A 223 -3.24 18.22 5.43
CA GLU A 223 -2.69 16.88 5.61
C GLU A 223 -3.06 15.95 4.44
N ILE A 224 -4.26 16.09 3.85
CA ILE A 224 -4.65 15.43 2.59
C ILE A 224 -3.63 15.76 1.49
N VAL A 225 -3.46 17.06 1.19
CA VAL A 225 -2.57 17.48 0.09
C VAL A 225 -1.12 17.10 0.37
N ALA A 226 -0.65 17.26 1.62
CA ALA A 226 0.71 16.87 1.99
C ALA A 226 0.94 15.37 1.75
N LEU A 227 0.07 14.51 2.30
CA LEU A 227 0.24 13.05 2.21
C LEU A 227 0.14 12.53 0.77
N SER A 228 -0.70 13.12 -0.08
CA SER A 228 -0.72 12.80 -1.53
C SER A 228 0.61 13.06 -2.21
N GLY A 229 1.43 13.98 -1.69
CA GLY A 229 2.82 14.19 -2.12
C GLY A 229 3.71 12.94 -2.07
N ALA A 230 3.32 11.91 -1.33
CA ALA A 230 3.97 10.59 -1.35
C ALA A 230 4.00 9.94 -2.74
N HIS A 231 3.09 10.31 -3.65
CA HIS A 231 3.10 9.89 -5.06
C HIS A 231 4.34 10.39 -5.84
N THR A 232 5.17 11.29 -5.28
CA THR A 232 6.52 11.53 -5.81
C THR A 232 7.39 10.27 -5.84
N LEU A 233 7.07 9.27 -5.00
CA LEU A 233 7.69 7.95 -5.00
C LEU A 233 6.81 6.92 -5.72
N GLY A 234 7.43 6.18 -6.63
CA GLY A 234 6.85 5.00 -7.23
C GLY A 234 5.97 5.24 -8.46
N ARG A 235 5.05 4.30 -8.67
CA ARG A 235 4.36 4.09 -9.94
C ARG A 235 3.14 3.21 -9.76
N ALA A 236 2.06 3.53 -10.48
CA ALA A 236 0.92 2.65 -10.62
C ALA A 236 1.23 1.51 -11.61
N ARG A 237 0.45 0.44 -11.52
CA ARG A 237 0.56 -0.76 -12.36
C ARG A 237 -0.84 -1.28 -12.69
N PRO A 238 -1.16 -1.54 -13.97
CA PRO A 238 -2.48 -2.04 -14.35
C PRO A 238 -2.76 -3.45 -13.81
N ASP A 239 -1.72 -4.28 -13.58
CA ASP A 239 -1.81 -5.59 -12.92
C ASP A 239 -2.06 -5.52 -11.40
N ARG A 240 -2.02 -4.33 -10.78
CA ARG A 240 -2.26 -4.12 -9.35
C ARG A 240 -3.51 -3.27 -9.10
N SER A 241 -3.48 -2.01 -9.48
CA SER A 241 -4.57 -1.07 -9.23
C SER A 241 -5.50 -0.86 -10.42
N GLY A 242 -5.18 -1.42 -11.59
CA GLY A 242 -5.86 -1.11 -12.86
C GLY A 242 -5.39 0.20 -13.52
N TRP A 243 -4.55 1.00 -12.84
CA TRP A 243 -4.11 2.32 -13.31
C TRP A 243 -2.70 2.31 -13.91
N GLY A 244 -2.49 3.23 -14.85
CA GLY A 244 -1.21 3.50 -15.50
C GLY A 244 -0.90 2.59 -16.71
N LYS A 245 0.09 3.00 -17.51
CA LYS A 245 0.66 2.19 -18.60
C LYS A 245 1.40 0.96 -18.08
N LEU A 246 1.54 -0.06 -18.93
CA LEU A 246 2.35 -1.25 -18.66
C LEU A 246 3.83 -0.93 -18.41
N GLU A 247 4.37 0.08 -19.08
CA GLU A 247 5.71 0.64 -18.88
C GLU A 247 5.81 2.04 -19.50
N THR A 248 6.90 2.75 -19.21
CA THR A 248 7.29 4.05 -19.78
C THR A 248 8.80 4.11 -19.99
N LYS A 249 9.28 5.15 -20.67
CA LYS A 249 10.72 5.45 -20.75
C LYS A 249 11.43 5.59 -19.39
N TYR A 250 10.71 5.90 -18.31
CA TYR A 250 11.26 6.05 -16.95
C TYR A 250 11.27 4.76 -16.12
N THR A 251 10.51 3.74 -16.53
CA THR A 251 10.21 2.56 -15.71
C THR A 251 10.57 1.23 -16.37
N LYS A 252 10.79 1.23 -17.69
CA LYS A 252 11.13 0.03 -18.49
C LYS A 252 12.48 -0.63 -18.14
N ASP A 253 13.43 0.13 -17.60
CA ASP A 253 14.79 -0.35 -17.29
C ASP A 253 15.04 -0.54 -15.77
N GLY A 254 14.04 -0.27 -14.92
CA GLY A 254 14.20 -0.29 -13.47
C GLY A 254 14.78 1.01 -12.88
N PRO A 255 15.45 0.99 -11.71
CA PRO A 255 15.89 -0.22 -10.98
C PRO A 255 14.74 -0.95 -10.26
N GLY A 256 15.05 -2.08 -9.62
CA GLY A 256 14.05 -3.01 -9.10
C GLY A 256 13.24 -3.67 -10.22
N GLU A 257 12.01 -4.09 -9.93
CA GLU A 257 11.08 -4.67 -10.92
C GLU A 257 10.67 -3.63 -11.98
N PRO A 258 10.93 -3.83 -13.30
CA PRO A 258 10.56 -2.85 -14.34
C PRO A 258 9.03 -2.73 -14.59
N GLY A 259 8.62 -1.72 -15.36
CA GLY A 259 7.23 -1.49 -15.77
C GLY A 259 6.37 -0.61 -14.84
N GLY A 260 5.10 -0.39 -15.18
CA GLY A 260 4.22 0.60 -14.54
C GLY A 260 4.48 2.04 -15.00
N GLN A 261 3.70 2.99 -14.48
CA GLN A 261 3.76 4.41 -14.82
C GLN A 261 3.93 5.27 -13.55
N SER A 262 4.97 6.10 -13.51
CA SER A 262 5.27 7.00 -12.38
C SER A 262 4.58 8.37 -12.52
N TRP A 263 4.39 9.06 -11.40
CA TRP A 263 3.94 10.47 -11.38
C TRP A 263 5.09 11.45 -11.64
N THR A 264 6.33 11.04 -11.36
CA THR A 264 7.54 11.85 -11.51
C THR A 264 8.60 11.11 -12.34
N VAL A 265 9.57 11.87 -12.87
CA VAL A 265 10.73 11.32 -13.58
C VAL A 265 11.64 10.54 -12.61
N GLU A 266 12.04 11.18 -11.52
CA GLU A 266 12.90 10.60 -10.48
C GLU A 266 12.08 9.86 -9.41
N TRP A 267 11.30 8.85 -9.81
CA TRP A 267 10.32 8.14 -8.94
C TRP A 267 10.89 7.36 -7.73
N LEU A 268 12.18 7.50 -7.43
CA LEU A 268 12.84 6.99 -6.22
C LEU A 268 13.39 8.10 -5.31
N LYS A 269 13.16 9.36 -5.66
CA LYS A 269 13.58 10.55 -4.93
C LYS A 269 12.36 11.21 -4.31
N PHE A 270 12.45 11.47 -3.01
CA PHE A 270 11.39 12.18 -2.30
C PHE A 270 11.65 13.69 -2.36
N ASP A 271 10.93 14.40 -3.23
CA ASP A 271 10.95 15.86 -3.31
C ASP A 271 9.56 16.41 -3.69
N ASN A 272 9.43 17.71 -3.96
CA ASN A 272 8.15 18.32 -4.32
C ASN A 272 7.79 18.23 -5.81
N SER A 273 8.49 17.40 -6.61
CA SER A 273 8.27 17.30 -8.06
C SER A 273 6.84 16.88 -8.39
N TYR A 274 6.22 15.98 -7.61
CA TYR A 274 4.81 15.62 -7.76
C TYR A 274 3.89 16.85 -7.93
N PHE A 275 3.98 17.84 -7.04
CA PHE A 275 3.14 19.04 -7.13
C PHE A 275 3.48 19.93 -8.33
N LYS A 276 4.74 19.94 -8.78
CA LYS A 276 5.15 20.66 -10.00
C LYS A 276 4.55 20.00 -11.24
N GLU A 277 4.61 18.68 -11.34
CA GLU A 277 4.02 17.91 -12.45
C GLU A 277 2.49 18.04 -12.48
N MET A 278 1.81 17.96 -11.32
CA MET A 278 0.36 18.15 -11.25
C MET A 278 -0.04 19.61 -11.61
N LYS A 279 0.72 20.62 -11.16
CA LYS A 279 0.52 22.03 -11.54
C LYS A 279 0.69 22.22 -13.05
N LEU A 280 1.73 21.63 -13.65
CA LEU A 280 1.96 21.64 -15.09
C LEU A 280 0.81 20.97 -15.86
N PHE A 281 0.33 19.80 -15.40
CA PHE A 281 -0.82 19.11 -16.00
C PHE A 281 -2.06 20.01 -16.02
N PHE A 282 -2.44 20.57 -14.86
CA PHE A 282 -3.61 21.43 -14.70
C PHE A 282 -3.55 22.67 -15.60
N LEU A 283 -2.40 23.36 -15.62
CA LEU A 283 -2.18 24.56 -16.46
C LEU A 283 -2.27 24.27 -17.96
N ASN A 284 -1.81 23.09 -18.41
CA ASN A 284 -1.95 22.66 -19.80
C ASN A 284 -3.41 22.35 -20.17
N GLU A 285 -4.19 21.79 -19.25
CA GLU A 285 -5.60 21.45 -19.49
C GLU A 285 -6.49 22.69 -19.63
N ILE A 286 -6.29 23.72 -18.80
CA ILE A 286 -6.99 25.01 -18.93
C ILE A 286 -6.45 25.92 -20.05
N GLN A 287 -5.46 25.45 -20.82
CA GLN A 287 -4.81 26.17 -21.93
C GLN A 287 -4.24 27.56 -21.55
N ASP A 288 -3.72 27.75 -20.33
CA ASP A 288 -3.06 29.02 -19.96
C ASP A 288 -1.63 29.08 -20.53
N MET A 289 -1.57 29.23 -21.86
CA MET A 289 -0.35 29.40 -22.64
C MET A 289 0.47 30.61 -22.20
N LYS A 290 -0.17 31.61 -21.58
CA LYS A 290 0.52 32.83 -21.12
C LYS A 290 1.36 32.53 -19.88
N PHE A 291 0.79 31.84 -18.89
CA PHE A 291 1.53 31.43 -17.69
C PHE A 291 2.58 30.34 -18.02
N LEU A 292 2.23 29.34 -18.84
CA LEU A 292 3.17 28.31 -19.29
C LEU A 292 4.41 28.89 -19.99
N SER A 293 4.26 29.98 -20.75
CA SER A 293 5.39 30.66 -21.42
C SER A 293 6.34 31.40 -20.48
N GLN A 294 5.95 31.61 -19.21
CA GLN A 294 6.68 32.37 -18.19
C GLN A 294 7.35 31.48 -17.14
N LEU A 295 6.99 30.20 -17.07
CA LEU A 295 7.66 29.25 -16.18
C LEU A 295 9.13 29.07 -16.62
N PRO A 296 10.09 29.03 -15.67
CA PRO A 296 11.51 28.87 -15.99
C PRO A 296 11.82 27.48 -16.60
N TRP A 297 10.94 26.51 -16.38
CA TRP A 297 10.98 25.16 -16.94
C TRP A 297 10.06 25.10 -18.17
N LYS A 298 10.64 25.09 -19.37
CA LYS A 298 9.90 25.10 -20.66
C LYS A 298 9.48 23.70 -21.11
N GLU A 299 8.96 22.90 -20.18
CA GLU A 299 8.65 21.50 -20.45
C GLU A 299 7.20 21.35 -20.89
N GLN A 300 7.02 20.66 -22.02
CA GLN A 300 5.71 20.29 -22.55
C GLN A 300 5.14 19.14 -21.70
N LYS A 301 3.81 19.06 -21.60
CA LYS A 301 3.12 17.98 -20.87
C LYS A 301 3.72 16.60 -21.18
N GLU A 302 4.38 16.03 -20.17
CA GLU A 302 5.11 14.77 -20.27
C GLU A 302 4.11 13.61 -20.32
N GLN A 303 3.80 13.11 -21.53
CA GLN A 303 2.72 12.14 -21.75
C GLN A 303 2.94 10.77 -21.09
N ASP A 304 4.12 10.54 -20.51
CA ASP A 304 4.48 9.34 -19.77
C ASP A 304 4.27 9.47 -18.26
N LEU A 305 4.05 10.67 -17.71
CA LEU A 305 3.73 10.82 -16.29
C LEU A 305 2.25 10.54 -16.01
N LEU A 306 1.98 9.96 -14.84
CA LEU A 306 0.64 9.61 -14.37
C LEU A 306 -0.01 10.78 -13.64
N VAL A 307 -1.30 10.97 -13.90
CA VAL A 307 -2.20 11.81 -13.09
C VAL A 307 -3.49 11.01 -12.90
N LEU A 308 -3.85 10.70 -11.65
CA LEU A 308 -5.14 10.10 -11.30
C LEU A 308 -6.19 11.22 -11.12
N PRO A 309 -7.49 10.93 -11.23
CA PRO A 309 -8.54 11.88 -10.89
C PRO A 309 -8.40 12.47 -9.47
N THR A 310 -7.95 11.68 -8.50
CA THR A 310 -7.63 12.15 -7.14
C THR A 310 -6.39 13.03 -7.05
N ASP A 311 -5.42 12.91 -7.96
CA ASP A 311 -4.26 13.83 -8.02
C ASP A 311 -4.66 15.17 -8.65
N ALA A 312 -5.42 15.13 -9.75
CA ALA A 312 -5.91 16.32 -10.45
C ALA A 312 -6.78 17.21 -9.53
N ALA A 313 -7.63 16.58 -8.73
CA ALA A 313 -8.51 17.26 -7.77
C ALA A 313 -7.76 18.16 -6.77
N LEU A 314 -6.46 17.92 -6.51
CA LEU A 314 -5.65 18.78 -5.63
C LEU A 314 -5.41 20.18 -6.21
N PHE A 315 -5.53 20.36 -7.53
CA PHE A 315 -5.41 21.66 -8.21
C PHE A 315 -6.75 22.19 -8.75
N GLU A 316 -7.78 21.36 -8.82
CA GLU A 316 -9.16 21.75 -9.16
C GLU A 316 -9.93 22.29 -7.96
N ASP A 317 -9.79 21.65 -6.78
CA ASP A 317 -10.51 22.05 -5.56
C ASP A 317 -9.96 23.37 -4.98
N PRO A 318 -10.81 24.37 -4.67
CA PRO A 318 -10.36 25.67 -4.19
C PRO A 318 -9.56 25.67 -2.88
N SER A 319 -9.76 24.68 -2.00
CA SER A 319 -9.08 24.61 -0.70
C SER A 319 -7.79 23.79 -0.82
N PHE A 320 -7.82 22.64 -1.49
CA PHE A 320 -6.62 21.83 -1.73
C PHE A 320 -5.56 22.59 -2.53
N LYS A 321 -6.00 23.36 -3.53
CA LYS A 321 -5.12 24.15 -4.40
C LYS A 321 -4.20 25.09 -3.64
N VAL A 322 -4.67 25.70 -2.54
CA VAL A 322 -3.86 26.59 -1.69
C VAL A 322 -2.61 25.89 -1.16
N TYR A 323 -2.74 24.62 -0.75
CA TYR A 323 -1.63 23.81 -0.27
C TYR A 323 -0.81 23.22 -1.44
N ALA A 324 -1.46 22.83 -2.52
CA ALA A 324 -0.80 22.20 -3.66
C ALA A 324 0.10 23.21 -4.42
N GLU A 325 -0.34 24.45 -4.59
CA GLU A 325 0.47 25.54 -5.14
C GLU A 325 1.61 25.93 -4.21
N LYS A 326 1.36 26.00 -2.88
CA LYS A 326 2.40 26.23 -1.86
C LYS A 326 3.50 25.18 -1.95
N TYR A 327 3.15 23.89 -1.97
CA TYR A 327 4.14 22.80 -2.01
C TYR A 327 4.86 22.70 -3.35
N ALA A 328 4.25 23.08 -4.47
CA ALA A 328 4.94 23.16 -5.77
C ALA A 328 6.07 24.21 -5.78
N GLU A 329 5.93 25.28 -5.00
CA GLU A 329 6.86 26.41 -4.94
C GLU A 329 7.87 26.28 -3.78
N ASP A 330 7.46 25.71 -2.65
CA ASP A 330 8.24 25.61 -1.41
C ASP A 330 8.41 24.16 -0.96
N GLN A 331 9.62 23.61 -1.19
CA GLN A 331 9.99 22.25 -0.78
C GLN A 331 10.18 22.13 0.73
N GLU A 332 10.66 23.18 1.43
CA GLU A 332 10.89 23.13 2.87
C GLU A 332 9.55 23.08 3.62
N ALA A 333 8.56 23.87 3.17
CA ALA A 333 7.22 23.80 3.70
C ALA A 333 6.53 22.46 3.39
N PHE A 334 6.72 21.88 2.20
CA PHE A 334 6.25 20.53 1.91
C PHE A 334 6.89 19.51 2.87
N PHE A 335 8.21 19.52 3.03
CA PHE A 335 8.92 18.57 3.90
C PHE A 335 8.47 18.68 5.36
N LYS A 336 8.27 19.90 5.85
CA LYS A 336 7.74 20.15 7.20
C LYS A 336 6.32 19.59 7.36
N ASP A 337 5.39 20.01 6.49
CA ASP A 337 3.98 19.61 6.61
C ASP A 337 3.79 18.10 6.33
N TYR A 338 4.60 17.50 5.45
CA TYR A 338 4.63 16.05 5.22
C TYR A 338 5.16 15.26 6.43
N GLY A 339 6.26 15.69 7.04
CA GLY A 339 6.83 15.01 8.21
C GLY A 339 5.85 15.00 9.39
N GLU A 340 5.15 16.11 9.63
CA GLU A 340 4.08 16.21 10.63
C GLU A 340 2.88 15.29 10.29
N ALA A 341 2.41 15.33 9.04
CA ALA A 341 1.25 14.53 8.61
C ALA A 341 1.55 13.02 8.59
N HIS A 342 2.74 12.60 8.14
CA HIS A 342 3.14 11.18 8.13
C HIS A 342 3.33 10.64 9.55
N ALA A 343 3.88 11.43 10.48
CA ALA A 343 3.97 11.01 11.88
C ALA A 343 2.56 10.80 12.47
N LYS A 344 1.66 11.79 12.32
CA LYS A 344 0.25 11.70 12.76
C LYS A 344 -0.46 10.49 12.17
N LEU A 345 -0.33 10.27 10.87
CA LEU A 345 -0.84 9.10 10.15
C LEU A 345 -0.36 7.78 10.76
N SER A 346 0.94 7.65 11.04
CA SER A 346 1.54 6.42 11.56
C SER A 346 1.02 6.03 12.95
N ASP A 347 0.44 6.98 13.69
CA ASP A 347 -0.13 6.79 15.02
C ASP A 347 -1.65 6.55 15.01
N LEU A 348 -2.33 6.76 13.87
CA LEU A 348 -3.78 6.64 13.78
C LEU A 348 -4.26 5.24 14.16
N GLY A 349 -5.25 5.18 15.04
CA GLY A 349 -5.88 3.93 15.50
C GLY A 349 -5.01 3.04 16.39
N ALA A 350 -3.68 3.21 16.38
CA ALA A 350 -2.73 2.39 17.12
C ALA A 350 -3.04 2.30 18.62
N LYS A 351 -2.56 1.23 19.25
CA LYS A 351 -2.45 1.09 20.70
C LYS A 351 -0.96 0.95 21.02
N PHE A 352 -0.46 1.78 21.92
CA PHE A 352 0.93 1.73 22.35
C PHE A 352 1.08 1.05 23.72
N ASP A 353 2.24 0.44 23.96
CA ASP A 353 2.72 -0.01 25.27
C ASP A 353 4.21 0.40 25.39
N PRO A 354 4.61 1.33 26.29
CA PRO A 354 3.75 2.11 27.18
C PRO A 354 2.75 3.01 26.41
N PRO A 355 1.66 3.48 27.03
CA PRO A 355 0.57 4.20 26.33
C PRO A 355 0.99 5.44 25.53
N GLU A 356 2.04 6.12 25.96
CA GLU A 356 2.68 7.25 25.28
C GLU A 356 3.42 6.86 23.99
N GLY A 357 3.91 5.61 23.90
CA GLY A 357 4.92 5.16 22.94
C GLY A 357 6.33 5.63 23.33
N PHE A 358 7.33 5.24 22.54
CA PHE A 358 8.73 5.66 22.74
C PHE A 358 9.41 6.07 21.43
N SER A 359 10.36 7.00 21.51
CA SER A 359 11.22 7.40 20.39
C SER A 359 12.49 6.54 20.35
N LEU A 360 13.05 6.30 19.16
CA LEU A 360 14.35 5.62 19.03
C LEU A 360 15.54 6.58 19.16
N ASP A 361 15.33 7.87 18.92
CA ASP A 361 16.42 8.84 18.78
C ASP A 361 16.64 9.67 20.07
N ASP A 362 15.83 9.43 21.10
CA ASP A 362 16.03 9.98 22.45
C ASP A 362 17.11 9.15 23.15
N ASP A 363 18.37 9.57 23.06
CA ASP A 363 19.51 8.91 23.73
C ASP A 363 19.57 9.18 25.25
N THR A 364 18.42 9.07 25.94
CA THR A 364 18.37 8.84 27.39
C THR A 364 18.41 7.34 27.69
N CYS A 365 19.45 6.67 27.20
CA CYS A 365 19.90 5.43 27.82
C CYS A 365 20.54 5.80 29.17
N SER A 366 19.68 6.01 30.18
CA SER A 366 20.15 6.14 31.56
C SER A 366 20.77 4.80 31.97
N SER A 367 22.09 4.76 32.00
CA SER A 367 22.86 3.67 32.60
C SER A 367 22.31 3.36 33.99
N PRO A 368 22.26 2.09 34.41
CA PRO A 368 22.04 1.77 35.82
C PRO A 368 23.10 2.52 36.64
N SER A 369 22.65 3.21 37.69
CA SER A 369 23.56 3.99 38.53
C SER A 369 24.54 3.06 39.23
N ASP A 370 25.80 3.04 38.78
CA ASP A 370 26.85 2.25 39.39
C ASP A 370 27.05 2.64 40.86
N GLU A 371 26.90 1.65 41.74
CA GLU A 371 27.13 1.81 43.16
C GLU A 371 28.64 1.91 43.43
N LYS A 372 29.06 3.03 44.01
CA LYS A 372 30.48 3.34 44.26
C LYS A 372 31.20 2.21 44.99
N THR A 373 32.31 1.74 44.42
CA THR A 373 33.38 1.10 45.18
C THR A 373 34.72 1.72 44.76
N GLU A 374 35.60 1.97 45.73
CA GLU A 374 36.76 2.87 45.60
C GLU A 374 37.96 2.23 44.86
N GLU A 375 38.76 3.08 44.17
CA GLU A 375 40.09 2.69 43.66
C GLU A 375 41.08 2.42 44.80
N PRO A 376 42.20 1.74 44.50
CA PRO A 376 43.44 2.50 44.57
C PRO A 376 44.32 2.43 43.31
N THR A 377 44.95 3.58 43.06
CA THR A 377 45.89 3.90 41.96
C THR A 377 47.17 3.06 41.94
N LEU A 378 47.89 3.03 40.80
CA LEU A 378 49.36 3.19 40.70
C LEU A 378 49.87 3.32 39.24
N VAL A 379 50.50 4.47 38.95
CA VAL A 379 51.64 4.75 38.02
C VAL A 379 51.55 4.44 36.51
N ALA A 380 51.79 5.48 35.71
CA ALA A 380 52.12 5.40 34.29
C ALA A 380 53.64 5.32 34.03
N VAL A 381 54.04 4.62 32.97
CA VAL A 381 55.36 4.75 32.32
C VAL A 381 55.12 4.75 30.80
N GLY A 382 55.70 5.72 30.08
CA GLY A 382 55.51 5.89 28.64
C GLY A 382 56.75 5.61 27.79
N ALA A 383 56.51 5.18 26.56
CA ALA A 383 57.41 5.08 25.40
C ALA A 383 56.59 4.45 24.24
N ALA A 384 56.89 4.58 22.95
CA ALA A 384 57.67 5.55 22.18
C ALA A 384 57.23 5.41 20.70
N VAL A 385 57.62 6.36 19.83
CA VAL A 385 57.24 6.37 18.40
C VAL A 385 58.00 5.31 17.59
N ALA A 386 57.33 4.66 16.63
CA ALA A 386 57.98 4.02 15.49
C ALA A 386 57.10 4.12 14.22
N THR A 387 57.69 4.59 13.13
CA THR A 387 57.09 4.71 11.79
C THR A 387 57.82 3.82 10.79
N ALA A 388 57.09 3.03 9.99
CA ALA A 388 57.54 2.39 8.76
C ALA A 388 56.27 2.07 7.94
N THR A 389 55.95 2.83 6.89
CA THR A 389 56.37 2.67 5.47
C THR A 389 55.79 1.43 4.78
N ALA A 390 55.23 1.65 3.59
CA ALA A 390 54.50 0.68 2.78
C ALA A 390 55.42 -0.33 2.08
N ASP A 391 54.82 -1.45 1.68
CA ASP A 391 55.27 -2.28 0.55
C ASP A 391 54.05 -2.60 -0.33
N ASP A 392 54.25 -2.57 -1.64
CA ASP A 392 53.21 -2.79 -2.64
C ASP A 392 52.80 -4.28 -2.76
N ASN A 393 51.54 -4.54 -3.10
CA ASN A 393 51.25 -5.63 -4.03
C ASN A 393 49.93 -5.43 -4.78
N ASN A 394 49.98 -5.69 -6.09
CA ASN A 394 48.95 -5.37 -7.07
C ASN A 394 48.17 -6.65 -7.43
N GLY A 395 46.83 -6.63 -7.37
CA GLY A 395 46.02 -7.87 -7.44
C GLY A 395 44.59 -7.67 -7.94
N ALA A 396 44.42 -7.78 -9.26
CA ALA A 396 43.21 -8.03 -10.06
C ALA A 396 41.81 -7.85 -9.42
N ALA A 397 40.98 -7.00 -10.05
CA ALA A 397 39.54 -6.93 -9.79
C ALA A 397 38.81 -8.24 -10.16
N PRO A 398 37.79 -8.68 -9.40
CA PRO A 398 37.03 -9.89 -9.68
C PRO A 398 36.19 -9.74 -10.96
N GLN A 399 36.27 -10.74 -11.84
CA GLN A 399 35.43 -10.83 -13.04
C GLN A 399 34.00 -11.26 -12.66
N PRO A 400 32.96 -10.82 -13.40
CA PRO A 400 31.59 -11.28 -13.16
C PRO A 400 31.42 -12.76 -13.54
N GLU A 401 30.90 -13.55 -12.61
CA GLU A 401 30.50 -14.95 -12.83
C GLU A 401 29.42 -15.06 -13.93
N PRO A 402 29.47 -16.09 -14.80
CA PRO A 402 28.49 -16.27 -15.87
C PRO A 402 27.10 -16.63 -15.31
N PHE A 403 26.06 -16.04 -15.90
CA PHE A 403 24.68 -16.28 -15.48
C PHE A 403 24.21 -17.71 -15.76
N ILE A 404 24.11 -18.53 -14.71
CA ILE A 404 23.55 -19.89 -14.77
C ILE A 404 22.06 -19.85 -14.43
N ALA A 405 21.22 -19.83 -15.46
CA ALA A 405 19.75 -19.74 -15.35
C ALA A 405 19.10 -20.85 -14.47
N ALA A 406 19.78 -22.00 -14.31
CA ALA A 406 19.29 -23.10 -13.48
C ALA A 406 19.15 -22.71 -11.98
N ASN A 407 19.96 -21.76 -11.50
CA ASN A 407 19.96 -21.35 -10.08
C ASN A 407 18.74 -20.51 -9.69
N TYR A 408 17.95 -20.04 -10.67
CA TYR A 408 16.79 -19.16 -10.46
C TYR A 408 15.44 -19.87 -10.71
N SER A 409 15.43 -21.19 -10.84
CA SER A 409 14.20 -21.97 -11.06
C SER A 409 13.85 -22.85 -9.85
N TYR A 410 12.96 -22.35 -8.99
CA TYR A 410 12.30 -23.17 -7.96
C TYR A 410 10.82 -23.40 -8.30
N GLY A 411 10.37 -24.65 -8.19
CA GLY A 411 8.94 -24.99 -8.30
C GLY A 411 8.45 -25.53 -9.64
N LYS A 412 9.24 -26.35 -10.36
CA LYS A 412 8.65 -27.23 -11.39
C LYS A 412 7.73 -28.26 -10.73
N ARG A 413 6.41 -28.04 -10.79
CA ARG A 413 5.49 -29.18 -10.90
C ARG A 413 5.79 -29.84 -12.23
N GLU A 414 6.42 -31.01 -12.19
CA GLU A 414 6.50 -31.89 -13.35
C GLU A 414 5.08 -32.11 -13.90
N LEU A 415 4.86 -31.73 -15.16
CA LEU A 415 3.66 -32.10 -15.89
C LEU A 415 3.54 -33.64 -15.83
N SER A 416 2.37 -34.15 -15.48
CA SER A 416 2.14 -35.60 -15.49
C SER A 416 2.38 -36.16 -16.88
N ASP A 417 2.82 -37.42 -16.99
CA ASP A 417 3.19 -37.97 -18.30
C ASP A 417 2.00 -38.04 -19.26
N ALA A 418 0.78 -38.17 -18.75
CA ALA A 418 -0.46 -37.99 -19.51
C ALA A 418 -0.61 -36.58 -20.09
N MET A 419 -0.24 -35.53 -19.33
CA MET A 419 -0.30 -34.14 -19.81
C MET A 419 0.85 -33.83 -20.77
N LYS A 420 2.06 -34.36 -20.53
CA LYS A 420 3.19 -34.31 -21.48
C LYS A 420 2.84 -35.00 -22.81
N GLN A 421 2.21 -36.17 -22.77
CA GLN A 421 1.74 -36.89 -23.97
C GLN A 421 0.64 -36.12 -24.70
N LYS A 422 -0.34 -35.54 -23.99
CA LYS A 422 -1.41 -34.74 -24.61
C LYS A 422 -0.86 -33.50 -25.31
N ILE A 423 0.02 -32.74 -24.64
CA ILE A 423 0.69 -31.56 -25.23
C ILE A 423 1.51 -31.96 -26.46
N ARG A 424 2.22 -33.11 -26.42
CA ARG A 424 2.96 -33.62 -27.58
C ARG A 424 2.03 -33.99 -28.75
N ALA A 425 0.94 -34.71 -28.48
CA ALA A 425 -0.04 -35.09 -29.51
C ALA A 425 -0.73 -33.88 -30.15
N GLU A 426 -1.00 -32.83 -29.37
CA GLU A 426 -1.51 -31.55 -29.89
C GLU A 426 -0.45 -30.83 -30.75
N TYR A 427 0.80 -30.75 -30.28
CA TYR A 427 1.91 -30.13 -31.02
C TYR A 427 2.21 -30.84 -32.35
N GLU A 428 2.21 -32.17 -32.36
CA GLU A 428 2.35 -33.00 -33.56
C GLU A 428 1.12 -32.86 -34.48
N GLY A 429 -0.08 -32.76 -33.91
CA GLY A 429 -1.33 -32.47 -34.64
C GLY A 429 -1.35 -31.12 -35.36
N PHE A 430 -0.64 -30.13 -34.84
CA PHE A 430 -0.40 -28.83 -35.50
C PHE A 430 0.79 -28.81 -36.46
N GLY A 431 1.42 -29.97 -36.71
CA GLY A 431 2.50 -30.13 -37.69
C GLY A 431 3.88 -29.71 -37.19
N GLY A 432 4.05 -29.52 -35.88
CA GLY A 432 5.35 -29.37 -35.24
C GLY A 432 6.02 -30.72 -34.98
N SER A 433 7.35 -30.79 -35.09
CA SER A 433 8.13 -31.96 -34.65
C SER A 433 9.44 -31.50 -33.99
N PRO A 434 10.21 -32.38 -33.33
CA PRO A 434 11.52 -32.05 -32.80
C PRO A 434 12.49 -31.47 -33.86
N ASP A 435 12.40 -31.97 -35.09
CA ASP A 435 13.25 -31.57 -36.23
C ASP A 435 12.61 -30.46 -37.09
N LYS A 436 11.37 -30.05 -36.77
CA LYS A 436 10.62 -29.02 -37.49
C LYS A 436 9.88 -28.10 -36.50
N PRO A 437 10.57 -27.09 -35.94
CA PRO A 437 9.91 -26.08 -35.11
C PRO A 437 8.85 -25.32 -35.92
N MET A 438 7.70 -25.05 -35.30
CA MET A 438 6.59 -24.38 -35.99
C MET A 438 6.98 -22.95 -36.40
N GLN A 439 6.83 -22.64 -37.70
CA GLN A 439 7.31 -21.40 -38.33
C GLN A 439 6.44 -20.16 -38.07
N SER A 440 5.34 -20.26 -37.32
CA SER A 440 4.43 -19.13 -37.07
C SER A 440 4.00 -19.04 -35.61
N ASN A 441 3.83 -17.81 -35.11
CA ASN A 441 3.31 -17.53 -33.78
C ASN A 441 1.81 -17.90 -33.71
N TYR A 442 1.53 -19.18 -33.50
CA TYR A 442 0.17 -19.72 -33.40
C TYR A 442 -0.68 -18.98 -32.36
N PHE A 443 -0.04 -18.57 -31.24
CA PHE A 443 -0.64 -17.74 -30.20
C PHE A 443 -1.09 -16.36 -30.70
N LEU A 444 -0.29 -15.71 -31.55
CA LEU A 444 -0.64 -14.41 -32.14
C LEU A 444 -1.83 -14.55 -33.10
N ASN A 445 -1.84 -15.62 -33.91
CA ASN A 445 -2.96 -15.91 -34.82
C ASN A 445 -4.27 -16.21 -34.07
N ILE A 446 -4.20 -16.94 -32.94
CA ILE A 446 -5.36 -17.15 -32.05
C ILE A 446 -5.86 -15.82 -31.48
N MET A 447 -4.97 -14.97 -30.96
CA MET A 447 -5.36 -13.67 -30.39
C MET A 447 -6.00 -12.76 -31.43
N ILE A 448 -5.48 -12.74 -32.67
CA ILE A 448 -6.07 -12.01 -33.80
C ILE A 448 -7.46 -12.57 -34.17
N LEU A 449 -7.63 -13.91 -34.19
CA LEU A 449 -8.92 -14.54 -34.48
C LEU A 449 -9.97 -14.20 -33.41
N ILE A 450 -9.60 -14.26 -32.12
CA ILE A 450 -10.48 -13.93 -30.99
C ILE A 450 -10.87 -12.44 -31.05
N ALA A 451 -9.91 -11.55 -31.30
CA ALA A 451 -10.19 -10.11 -31.45
C ALA A 451 -11.13 -9.82 -32.64
N GLY A 452 -10.91 -10.48 -33.79
CA GLY A 452 -11.78 -10.36 -34.96
C GLY A 452 -13.21 -10.86 -34.71
N LEU A 453 -13.36 -11.98 -34.01
CA LEU A 453 -14.67 -12.51 -33.61
C LEU A 453 -15.39 -11.59 -32.61
N ALA A 454 -14.69 -11.07 -31.61
CA ALA A 454 -15.25 -10.12 -30.63
C ALA A 454 -15.70 -8.80 -31.28
N PHE A 455 -14.96 -8.32 -32.29
CA PHE A 455 -15.35 -7.16 -33.08
C PHE A 455 -16.59 -7.43 -33.95
N LEU A 456 -16.66 -8.61 -34.58
CA LEU A 456 -17.83 -9.05 -35.35
C LEU A 456 -19.09 -9.21 -34.49
N THR A 457 -18.99 -9.75 -33.28
CA THR A 457 -20.14 -9.83 -32.36
C THR A 457 -20.56 -8.45 -31.85
N SER A 458 -19.62 -7.52 -31.65
CA SER A 458 -19.92 -6.12 -31.30
C SER A 458 -20.69 -5.38 -32.41
N LEU A 459 -20.39 -5.68 -33.69
CA LEU A 459 -21.09 -5.07 -34.84
C LEU A 459 -22.45 -5.70 -35.15
N LEU A 460 -22.70 -6.94 -34.74
CA LEU A 460 -23.92 -7.69 -35.07
C LEU A 460 -25.01 -7.66 -33.99
N GLY A 461 -24.77 -6.98 -32.86
CA GLY A 461 -25.78 -6.46 -31.94
C GLY A 461 -26.87 -7.43 -31.46
N ASN A 462 -26.60 -8.15 -30.36
CA ASN A 462 -27.59 -8.85 -29.54
C ASN A 462 -27.32 -8.55 -28.06
#